data_AF-S9QXK5-F1
#
_entry.id   AF-S9QXK5-F1
#
_cell.length_a   1.000
_cell.length_b   1.000
_cell.length_c   1.000
_cell.angle_alpha   90.00
_cell.angle_beta   90.00
_cell.angle_gamma   90.00
#
_symmetry.space_group_name_H-M   'P 1'
#
loop_
_entity.id
_entity.type
_entity.pdbx_description
1 polymer ?
#
loop_
_entity_poly.entity_id
_entity_poly.type
_entity_poly.pdbx_seq_one_letter_code
_entity_poly.pdbx_strand_id
1 'polypeptide(L)'
;MRPGRCPPAGRDPGCGTRLRADAGGAGFGRLRPAPGRAALRRRPDPGLAADLAVALAVELCSWRLNLAADLARAGLDDLTRPLDWLTRAATRFTPAAAAAADCPLALHRAGESAVLPRRVWRAQLATFFPTLEEARLALIDRHRPRLRIDDHLRALGATSVEEIELGALCHQLRKALDRREAARLEILARLRNRLAHRQPGAPEACLSLLAGST
;
A
#
# COMPACT_ATOMS: atom_id res chain seq x y z
N MET A 1 -40.67 3.30 39.68
CA MET A 1 -40.54 2.67 38.35
C MET A 1 -41.66 1.64 38.19
N ARG A 2 -42.62 1.88 37.29
CA ARG A 2 -43.72 0.96 37.01
C ARG A 2 -43.37 0.10 35.77
N PRO A 3 -43.45 -1.23 35.82
CA PRO A 3 -43.42 -2.06 34.63
C PRO A 3 -44.83 -2.17 34.03
N GLY A 4 -44.97 -1.88 32.73
CA GLY A 4 -46.19 -2.06 31.97
C GLY A 4 -46.40 -3.52 31.57
N ARG A 5 -47.62 -4.03 31.76
CA ARG A 5 -48.10 -5.36 31.37
C ARG A 5 -48.53 -5.40 29.89
N CYS A 6 -48.32 -6.54 29.23
CA CYS A 6 -48.89 -6.95 27.92
C CYS A 6 -50.43 -7.17 28.00
N PRO A 7 -51.20 -7.38 26.88
CA PRO A 7 -51.29 -8.71 26.21
C PRO A 7 -51.70 -8.64 24.68
N PRO A 8 -52.35 -9.65 24.03
CA PRO A 8 -51.71 -10.58 23.08
C PRO A 8 -52.39 -10.67 21.69
N ALA A 9 -51.80 -11.39 20.72
CA ALA A 9 -52.53 -11.85 19.54
C ALA A 9 -52.10 -13.27 19.10
N GLY A 10 -53.01 -14.21 19.30
CA GLY A 10 -53.53 -15.15 18.28
C GLY A 10 -52.61 -16.22 17.69
N ARG A 11 -52.92 -17.49 18.02
CA ARG A 11 -52.44 -18.73 17.38
C ARG A 11 -53.48 -19.29 16.38
N ASP A 12 -52.94 -19.92 15.32
CA ASP A 12 -53.35 -21.18 14.63
C ASP A 12 -54.73 -21.30 13.93
N PRO A 13 -55.02 -22.38 13.17
CA PRO A 13 -54.32 -22.95 12.00
C PRO A 13 -55.29 -23.40 10.86
N GLY A 14 -54.78 -23.88 9.72
CA GLY A 14 -55.53 -24.67 8.73
C GLY A 14 -54.63 -25.08 7.56
N CYS A 15 -54.17 -26.33 7.42
CA CYS A 15 -54.85 -27.58 7.05
C CYS A 15 -55.40 -27.59 5.62
N GLY A 16 -54.87 -28.49 4.75
CA GLY A 16 -55.62 -28.98 3.59
C GLY A 16 -54.88 -29.12 2.25
N THR A 17 -54.09 -30.19 2.12
CA THR A 17 -53.57 -30.86 0.90
C THR A 17 -54.61 -31.04 -0.24
N ARG A 18 -54.18 -31.00 -1.52
CA ARG A 18 -54.12 -32.15 -2.48
C ARG A 18 -53.82 -31.76 -3.97
N LEU A 19 -52.85 -32.50 -4.53
CA LEU A 19 -52.69 -33.13 -5.87
C LEU A 19 -52.70 -32.37 -7.23
N ARG A 20 -51.54 -32.52 -7.90
CA ARG A 20 -51.22 -32.97 -9.29
C ARG A 20 -51.87 -32.30 -10.52
N ALA A 21 -51.02 -31.86 -11.47
CA ALA A 21 -50.77 -32.55 -12.74
C ALA A 21 -49.59 -31.92 -13.52
N ASP A 22 -48.86 -32.76 -14.25
CA ASP A 22 -47.71 -32.47 -15.11
C ASP A 22 -48.05 -31.65 -16.37
N ALA A 23 -47.07 -30.87 -16.85
CA ALA A 23 -46.60 -30.82 -18.26
C ALA A 23 -45.85 -29.50 -18.54
N GLY A 24 -44.69 -29.59 -19.20
CA GLY A 24 -44.06 -28.42 -19.84
C GLY A 24 -42.56 -28.33 -19.63
N GLY A 25 -41.82 -29.05 -20.47
CA GLY A 25 -40.36 -28.96 -20.52
C GLY A 25 -39.82 -27.69 -21.19
N ALA A 26 -38.49 -27.59 -21.09
CA ALA A 26 -37.56 -26.76 -21.85
C ALA A 26 -37.40 -25.29 -21.41
N GLY A 27 -36.22 -24.98 -20.86
CA GLY A 27 -35.70 -23.60 -20.87
C GLY A 27 -34.92 -23.10 -19.66
N PHE A 28 -34.45 -23.93 -18.73
CA PHE A 28 -33.50 -23.46 -17.70
C PHE A 28 -32.14 -23.19 -18.34
N GLY A 29 -31.95 -21.96 -18.82
CA GLY A 29 -30.63 -21.39 -19.03
C GLY A 29 -29.85 -21.51 -17.74
N ARG A 30 -28.81 -22.35 -17.75
CA ARG A 30 -27.85 -22.44 -16.65
C ARG A 30 -27.25 -21.05 -16.47
N LEU A 31 -27.76 -20.30 -15.49
CA LEU A 31 -27.06 -19.15 -14.94
C LEU A 31 -25.72 -19.69 -14.44
N ARG A 32 -24.68 -19.45 -15.24
CA ARG A 32 -23.29 -19.66 -14.85
C ARG A 32 -23.11 -18.95 -13.51
N PRO A 33 -22.75 -19.64 -12.41
CA PRO A 33 -22.34 -18.94 -11.22
C PRO A 33 -21.16 -18.06 -11.59
N ALA A 34 -21.29 -16.75 -11.33
CA ALA A 34 -20.19 -15.82 -11.48
C ALA A 34 -18.97 -16.40 -10.73
N PRO A 35 -17.77 -16.40 -11.31
CA PRO A 35 -16.60 -16.88 -10.60
C PRO A 35 -16.48 -16.06 -9.33
N GLY A 36 -16.68 -16.74 -8.19
CA GLY A 36 -16.48 -16.17 -6.88
C GLY A 36 -15.10 -15.53 -6.86
N ARG A 37 -15.06 -14.24 -6.56
CA ARG A 37 -13.83 -13.50 -6.29
C ARG A 37 -13.18 -14.12 -5.05
N ALA A 38 -12.46 -15.22 -5.24
CA ALA A 38 -11.54 -15.73 -4.26
C ALA A 38 -10.57 -14.58 -3.96
N ALA A 39 -10.61 -14.09 -2.72
CA ALA A 39 -9.66 -13.11 -2.23
C ALA A 39 -8.27 -13.76 -2.26
N LEU A 40 -7.58 -13.60 -3.38
CA LEU A 40 -6.16 -13.89 -3.54
C LEU A 40 -5.43 -13.13 -2.42
N ARG A 41 -5.05 -13.85 -1.36
CA ARG A 41 -4.05 -13.38 -0.41
C ARG A 41 -2.77 -13.19 -1.21
N ARG A 42 -2.47 -11.93 -1.52
CA ARG A 42 -1.37 -11.52 -2.40
C ARG A 42 -0.02 -11.80 -1.73
N ARG A 43 0.92 -12.35 -2.49
CA ARG A 43 2.30 -12.54 -2.04
C ARG A 43 3.09 -11.25 -2.32
N PRO A 44 3.95 -10.82 -1.38
CA PRO A 44 4.85 -9.69 -1.59
C PRO A 44 5.72 -9.90 -2.84
N ASP A 45 6.08 -8.80 -3.51
CA ASP A 45 7.10 -8.85 -4.56
C ASP A 45 8.46 -9.07 -3.87
N PRO A 46 9.02 -10.29 -3.96
CA PRO A 46 10.23 -10.62 -3.21
C PRO A 46 11.42 -9.81 -3.71
N GLY A 47 11.40 -9.31 -4.96
CA GLY A 47 12.45 -8.46 -5.51
C GLY A 47 12.48 -7.09 -4.84
N LEU A 48 11.36 -6.38 -4.85
CA LEU A 48 11.30 -5.02 -4.31
C LEU A 48 11.56 -4.96 -2.79
N ALA A 49 11.13 -5.98 -2.05
CA ALA A 49 11.43 -6.09 -0.62
C ALA A 49 12.92 -6.33 -0.35
N ALA A 50 13.57 -7.17 -1.16
CA ALA A 50 15.01 -7.38 -1.07
C ALA A 50 15.78 -6.11 -1.45
N ASP A 51 15.38 -5.40 -2.50
CA ASP A 51 15.98 -4.14 -2.92
C ASP A 51 15.88 -3.08 -1.82
N LEU A 52 14.72 -2.97 -1.15
CA LEU A 52 14.55 -2.07 -0.03
C LEU A 52 15.47 -2.45 1.15
N ALA A 53 15.56 -3.74 1.47
CA ALA A 53 16.43 -4.22 2.53
C ALA A 53 17.90 -3.88 2.26
N VAL A 54 18.36 -4.07 1.02
CA VAL A 54 19.71 -3.70 0.59
C VAL A 54 19.92 -2.19 0.66
N ALA A 55 19.00 -1.39 0.11
CA ALA A 55 19.10 0.06 0.11
C ALA A 55 19.13 0.63 1.54
N LEU A 56 18.30 0.09 2.44
CA LEU A 56 18.32 0.45 3.87
C LEU A 56 19.62 -0.01 4.54
N ALA A 57 20.12 -1.21 4.26
CA ALA A 57 21.39 -1.68 4.82
C ALA A 57 22.55 -0.75 4.42
N VAL A 58 22.57 -0.26 3.18
CA VAL A 58 23.59 0.70 2.70
C VAL A 58 23.42 2.07 3.36
N GLU A 59 22.24 2.68 3.22
CA GLU A 59 22.02 4.08 3.62
C GLU A 59 21.87 4.23 5.13
N LEU A 60 21.13 3.34 5.81
CA LEU A 60 20.86 3.44 7.25
C LEU A 60 21.99 2.85 8.08
N CYS A 61 22.47 1.65 7.76
CA CYS A 61 23.46 0.95 8.60
C CYS A 61 24.89 1.45 8.37
N SER A 62 25.18 2.12 7.25
CA SER A 62 26.52 2.62 6.92
C SER A 62 27.56 1.47 7.01
N TRP A 63 28.71 1.71 7.62
CA TRP A 63 29.78 0.72 7.79
C TRP A 63 29.49 -0.37 8.85
N ARG A 64 28.35 -0.31 9.56
CA ARG A 64 28.00 -1.30 10.61
C ARG A 64 27.46 -2.58 9.97
N LEU A 65 28.36 -3.45 9.55
CA LEU A 65 28.04 -4.73 8.88
C LEU A 65 27.12 -5.64 9.70
N ASN A 66 27.22 -5.61 11.03
CA ASN A 66 26.33 -6.37 11.91
C ASN A 66 24.87 -5.87 11.86
N LEU A 67 24.66 -4.55 11.78
CA LEU A 67 23.34 -3.96 11.58
C LEU A 67 22.81 -4.25 10.18
N ALA A 68 23.66 -4.10 9.16
CA ALA A 68 23.30 -4.40 7.78
C ALA A 68 22.86 -5.86 7.62
N ALA A 69 23.60 -6.80 8.22
CA ALA A 69 23.27 -8.22 8.19
C ALA A 69 21.98 -8.57 8.95
N ASP A 70 21.69 -7.89 10.06
CA ASP A 70 20.44 -8.05 10.80
C ASP A 70 19.25 -7.47 10.02
N LEU A 71 19.41 -6.28 9.43
CA LEU A 71 18.36 -5.62 8.64
C LEU A 71 18.02 -6.37 7.35
N ALA A 72 19.03 -6.95 6.68
CA ALA A 72 18.83 -7.74 5.47
C ALA A 72 17.98 -9.00 5.70
N ARG A 73 17.86 -9.46 6.96
CA ARG A 73 17.01 -10.60 7.35
C ARG A 73 15.70 -10.16 8.00
N ALA A 74 15.46 -8.86 8.10
CA ALA A 74 14.30 -8.33 8.78
C ALA A 74 13.02 -8.55 7.96
N GLY A 75 11.89 -8.68 8.64
CA GLY A 75 10.59 -8.83 8.00
C GLY A 75 10.09 -7.52 7.39
N LEU A 76 9.03 -7.59 6.58
CA LEU A 76 8.41 -6.42 5.95
C LEU A 76 8.00 -5.32 6.95
N ASP A 77 7.56 -5.71 8.15
CA ASP A 77 7.20 -4.75 9.19
C ASP A 77 8.38 -3.84 9.55
N ASP A 78 9.58 -4.43 9.67
CA ASP A 78 10.82 -3.72 10.00
C ASP A 78 11.34 -2.90 8.83
N LEU A 79 11.22 -3.42 7.60
CA LEU A 79 11.60 -2.67 6.40
C LEU A 79 10.72 -1.44 6.18
N THR A 80 9.45 -1.49 6.59
CA THR A 80 8.52 -0.35 6.52
C THR A 80 8.62 0.59 7.72
N ARG A 81 9.20 0.12 8.84
CA ARG A 81 9.49 0.91 10.05
C ARG A 81 10.96 0.83 10.47
N PRO A 82 11.90 1.26 9.61
CA PRO A 82 13.33 1.02 9.84
C PRO A 82 13.89 1.76 11.05
N LEU A 83 13.28 2.88 11.47
CA LEU A 83 13.70 3.59 12.68
C LEU A 83 13.24 2.89 13.97
N ASP A 84 12.07 2.26 13.95
CA ASP A 84 11.59 1.44 15.06
C ASP A 84 12.44 0.17 15.18
N TRP A 85 12.80 -0.43 14.04
CA TRP A 85 13.79 -1.51 14.00
C TRP A 85 15.13 -1.06 14.58
N LEU A 86 15.65 0.11 14.19
CA LEU A 86 16.92 0.62 14.70
C LEU A 86 16.88 0.84 16.22
N THR A 87 15.75 1.33 16.74
CA THR A 87 15.51 1.49 18.17
C THR A 87 15.63 0.15 18.90
N ARG A 88 15.02 -0.92 18.36
CA ARG A 88 15.16 -2.29 18.92
C ARG A 88 16.54 -2.90 18.70
N ALA A 89 17.25 -2.50 17.64
CA ALA A 89 18.63 -2.94 17.40
C ALA A 89 19.60 -2.27 18.39
N ALA A 90 19.36 -1.01 18.76
CA ALA A 90 20.23 -0.25 19.67
C ALA A 90 20.36 -0.88 21.07
N THR A 91 19.39 -1.70 21.49
CA THR A 91 19.45 -2.47 22.75
C THR A 91 20.26 -3.75 22.62
N ARG A 92 20.37 -4.33 21.42
CA ARG A 92 21.07 -5.59 21.14
C ARG A 92 22.55 -5.39 20.82
N PHE A 93 22.91 -4.24 20.24
CA PHE A 93 24.28 -3.97 19.79
C PHE A 93 25.01 -2.99 20.71
N THR A 94 26.16 -3.43 21.22
CA THR A 94 26.96 -2.63 22.15
C THR A 94 27.63 -1.41 21.46
N PRO A 95 27.85 -0.31 22.22
CA PRO A 95 28.44 0.92 21.70
C PRO A 95 29.95 0.85 21.43
N ALA A 96 30.62 -0.30 21.52
CA ALA A 96 32.10 -0.33 21.59
C ALA A 96 32.83 0.30 20.37
N ALA A 97 32.13 0.54 19.25
CA ALA A 97 32.61 1.29 18.09
C ALA A 97 31.78 2.56 17.77
N ALA A 98 30.94 3.04 18.69
CA ALA A 98 29.98 4.14 18.50
C ALA A 98 30.61 5.54 18.59
N ALA A 99 31.93 5.66 18.65
CA ALA A 99 32.64 6.94 18.72
C ALA A 99 32.72 7.68 17.37
N ALA A 100 32.41 7.02 16.24
CA ALA A 100 32.36 7.69 14.95
C ALA A 100 31.05 8.48 14.81
N ALA A 101 31.14 9.77 14.50
CA ALA A 101 30.00 10.69 14.38
C ALA A 101 28.89 10.18 13.42
N ASP A 102 29.25 9.43 12.39
CA ASP A 102 28.32 8.90 11.40
C ASP A 102 27.68 7.54 11.74
N CYS A 103 28.03 6.98 12.90
CA CYS A 103 27.49 5.69 13.34
C CYS A 103 25.97 5.79 13.59
N PRO A 104 25.13 4.93 12.99
CA PRO A 104 23.68 5.02 13.15
C PRO A 104 23.21 4.85 14.60
N LEU A 105 23.89 4.05 15.42
CA LEU A 105 23.58 3.91 16.84
C LEU A 105 23.98 5.15 17.65
N ALA A 106 25.04 5.84 17.26
CA ALA A 106 25.45 7.09 17.90
C ALA A 106 24.47 8.21 17.56
N LEU A 107 24.13 8.36 16.28
CA LEU A 107 23.11 9.30 15.80
C LEU A 107 21.75 9.07 16.48
N HIS A 108 21.33 7.80 16.62
CA HIS A 108 20.08 7.46 17.29
C HIS A 108 20.09 7.89 18.77
N ARG A 109 21.19 7.65 19.51
CA ARG A 109 21.32 8.04 20.92
C ARG A 109 21.43 9.55 21.12
N ALA A 110 22.12 10.24 20.21
CA ALA A 110 22.27 11.68 20.24
C ALA A 110 20.95 12.42 19.96
N GLY A 111 19.90 11.71 19.53
CA GLY A 111 18.64 12.35 19.14
C GLY A 111 18.77 13.19 17.87
N GLU A 112 19.76 12.88 17.02
CA GLU A 112 20.03 13.52 15.73
C GLU A 112 18.90 13.22 14.74
N SER A 113 17.78 13.90 14.96
CA SER A 113 16.46 13.55 14.45
C SER A 113 16.31 13.76 12.94
N ALA A 114 17.19 14.53 12.30
CA ALA A 114 17.11 14.81 10.88
C ALA A 114 17.91 13.82 10.01
N VAL A 115 19.05 13.31 10.51
CA VAL A 115 19.99 12.50 9.69
C VAL A 115 19.44 11.11 9.40
N LEU A 116 18.88 10.43 10.41
CA LEU A 116 18.37 9.07 10.25
C LEU A 116 17.14 9.00 9.32
N PRO A 117 16.11 9.88 9.45
CA PRO A 117 15.03 9.95 8.46
C PRO A 117 15.53 10.28 7.06
N ARG A 118 16.59 11.09 6.93
CA ARG A 118 17.19 11.39 5.62
C ARG A 118 17.79 10.14 4.97
N ARG A 119 18.49 9.30 5.74
CA ARG A 119 19.04 8.02 5.26
C ARG A 119 17.93 7.06 4.84
N VAL A 120 16.86 6.95 5.64
CA VAL A 120 15.68 6.16 5.29
C VAL A 120 15.02 6.67 4.00
N TRP A 121 14.86 8.00 3.89
CA TRP A 121 14.31 8.62 2.69
C TRP A 121 15.14 8.30 1.44
N ARG A 122 16.47 8.36 1.50
CA ARG A 122 17.34 8.01 0.35
C ARG A 122 17.15 6.57 -0.10
N ALA A 123 17.13 5.63 0.84
CA ALA A 123 16.89 4.22 0.55
C ALA A 123 15.53 4.00 -0.12
N GLN A 124 14.48 4.58 0.44
CA GLN A 124 13.12 4.47 -0.10
C GLN A 124 12.98 5.16 -1.45
N LEU A 125 13.63 6.30 -1.66
CA LEU A 125 13.64 7.01 -2.94
C LEU A 125 14.26 6.13 -4.03
N ALA A 126 15.48 5.62 -3.79
CA ALA A 126 16.19 4.78 -4.74
C ALA A 126 15.42 3.49 -5.09
N THR A 127 14.69 2.94 -4.12
CA THR A 127 13.94 1.69 -4.31
C THR A 127 12.57 1.91 -4.96
N PHE A 128 11.79 2.88 -4.49
CA PHE A 128 10.38 3.00 -4.86
C PHE A 128 10.12 3.89 -6.08
N PHE A 129 11.00 4.85 -6.39
CA PHE A 129 10.76 5.75 -7.54
C PHE A 129 10.65 5.02 -8.87
N PRO A 130 11.51 4.05 -9.19
CA PRO A 130 11.37 3.27 -10.43
C PRO A 130 10.00 2.60 -10.54
N THR A 131 9.57 1.88 -9.49
CA THR A 131 8.27 1.18 -9.49
C THR A 131 7.08 2.14 -9.53
N LEU A 132 7.18 3.29 -8.85
CA LEU A 132 6.14 4.32 -8.89
C LEU A 132 5.99 4.92 -10.30
N GLU A 133 7.11 5.10 -10.99
CA GLU A 133 7.14 5.63 -12.35
C GLU A 133 6.58 4.63 -13.38
N GLU A 134 6.98 3.36 -13.28
CA GLU A 134 6.39 2.29 -14.10
C GLU A 134 4.87 2.19 -13.89
N ALA A 135 4.41 2.27 -12.63
CA ALA A 135 2.98 2.26 -12.32
C ALA A 135 2.26 3.50 -12.89
N ARG A 136 2.89 4.67 -12.88
CA ARG A 136 2.35 5.91 -13.46
C ARG A 136 2.17 5.77 -14.97
N LEU A 137 3.20 5.31 -15.67
CA LEU A 137 3.16 5.08 -17.12
C LEU A 137 2.11 4.03 -17.49
N ALA A 138 2.05 2.90 -16.77
CA ALA A 138 1.06 1.86 -17.02
C ALA A 138 -0.40 2.35 -16.83
N LEU A 139 -0.63 3.27 -15.88
CA LEU A 139 -1.94 3.91 -15.70
C LEU A 139 -2.26 4.87 -16.86
N ILE A 140 -1.28 5.62 -17.33
CA ILE A 140 -1.43 6.50 -18.49
C ILE A 140 -1.79 5.69 -19.73
N ASP A 141 -1.05 4.63 -20.03
CA ASP A 141 -1.29 3.78 -21.19
C ASP A 141 -2.69 3.16 -21.16
N ARG A 142 -3.07 2.60 -20.01
CA ARG A 142 -4.39 1.95 -19.82
C ARG A 142 -5.55 2.92 -19.97
N HIS A 143 -5.39 4.15 -19.50
CA HIS A 143 -6.47 5.14 -19.45
C HIS A 143 -6.29 6.30 -20.41
N ARG A 144 -5.37 6.19 -21.39
CA ARG A 144 -4.99 7.26 -22.31
C ARG A 144 -6.17 8.02 -22.92
N PRO A 145 -7.26 7.36 -23.39
CA PRO A 145 -8.40 8.07 -23.98
C PRO A 145 -9.20 8.95 -23.01
N ARG A 146 -8.97 8.77 -21.70
CA ARG A 146 -9.68 9.49 -20.62
C ARG A 146 -8.85 10.63 -20.03
N LEU A 147 -7.58 10.75 -20.43
CA LEU A 147 -6.64 11.72 -19.89
C LEU A 147 -6.51 12.93 -20.79
N ARG A 148 -6.39 14.11 -20.19
CA ARG A 148 -6.26 15.38 -20.90
C ARG A 148 -5.34 16.35 -20.19
N ILE A 149 -4.71 17.23 -20.96
CA ILE A 149 -3.93 18.35 -20.43
C ILE A 149 -4.87 19.55 -20.32
N ASP A 150 -5.34 19.81 -19.11
CA ASP A 150 -6.14 20.98 -18.74
C ASP A 150 -5.26 22.19 -18.41
N ASP A 151 -5.88 23.36 -18.24
CA ASP A 151 -5.15 24.63 -18.02
C ASP A 151 -4.31 24.60 -16.73
N HIS A 152 -4.75 23.87 -15.71
CA HIS A 152 -3.99 23.71 -14.47
C HIS A 152 -2.70 22.92 -14.72
N LEU A 153 -2.78 21.81 -15.46
CA LEU A 153 -1.60 21.01 -15.83
C LEU A 153 -0.63 21.80 -16.74
N ARG A 154 -1.15 22.60 -17.67
CA ARG A 154 -0.30 23.48 -18.50
C ARG A 154 0.41 24.53 -17.66
N ALA A 155 -0.27 25.12 -16.67
CA ALA A 155 0.32 26.08 -15.75
C ALA A 155 1.44 25.46 -14.90
N LEU A 156 1.39 24.15 -14.64
CA LEU A 156 2.44 23.38 -13.99
C LEU A 156 3.56 22.92 -14.95
N GLY A 157 3.48 23.29 -16.24
CA GLY A 157 4.48 22.99 -17.25
C GLY A 157 4.26 21.66 -17.99
N ALA A 158 3.16 20.95 -17.75
CA ALA A 158 2.88 19.70 -18.47
C ALA A 158 2.47 19.98 -19.92
N THR A 159 3.21 19.41 -20.87
CA THR A 159 2.99 19.57 -22.32
C THR A 159 2.32 18.34 -22.96
N SER A 160 2.39 17.19 -22.28
CA SER A 160 1.90 15.91 -22.78
C SER A 160 1.20 15.11 -21.68
N VAL A 161 0.32 14.18 -22.04
CA VAL A 161 -0.40 13.34 -21.05
C VAL A 161 0.56 12.39 -20.33
N GLU A 162 1.65 12.05 -21.00
CA GLU A 162 2.77 11.26 -20.52
C GLU A 162 3.50 11.93 -19.34
N GLU A 163 3.33 13.25 -19.15
CA GLU A 163 3.87 14.03 -18.03
C GLU A 163 2.89 14.15 -16.84
N ILE A 164 1.68 13.60 -16.94
CA ILE A 164 0.71 13.69 -15.85
C ILE A 164 1.21 12.90 -14.63
N GLU A 165 1.31 13.60 -13.51
CA GLU A 165 1.71 13.04 -12.21
C GLU A 165 0.61 12.20 -11.56
N LEU A 166 1.00 11.26 -10.68
CA LEU A 166 0.05 10.36 -9.98
C LEU A 166 -1.08 11.11 -9.25
N GLY A 167 -0.80 12.27 -8.66
CA GLY A 167 -1.82 13.09 -7.98
C GLY A 167 -2.87 13.65 -8.94
N ALA A 168 -2.47 14.04 -10.15
CA ALA A 168 -3.40 14.50 -11.18
C ALA A 168 -4.17 13.31 -11.80
N LEU A 169 -3.54 12.14 -11.93
CA LEU A 169 -4.23 10.91 -12.30
C LEU A 169 -5.35 10.55 -11.31
N CYS A 170 -5.14 10.72 -9.99
CA CYS A 170 -6.22 10.55 -8.99
C CYS A 170 -7.45 11.39 -9.36
N HIS A 171 -7.24 12.65 -9.72
CA HIS A 171 -8.32 13.58 -10.03
C HIS A 171 -9.05 13.19 -11.33
N GLN A 172 -8.30 12.95 -12.41
CA GLN A 172 -8.89 12.68 -13.72
C GLN A 172 -9.57 11.31 -13.78
N LEU A 173 -9.04 10.31 -13.09
CA LEU A 173 -9.54 8.94 -13.14
C LEU A 173 -10.55 8.60 -12.04
N ARG A 174 -10.92 9.55 -11.16
CA ARG A 174 -11.83 9.33 -10.02
C ARG A 174 -13.19 8.70 -10.37
N LYS A 175 -13.68 8.90 -11.60
CA LYS A 175 -14.95 8.33 -12.09
C LYS A 175 -14.76 7.07 -12.93
N ALA A 176 -13.53 6.74 -13.30
CA ALA A 176 -13.20 5.65 -14.21
C ALA A 176 -12.67 4.41 -13.48
N LEU A 177 -12.07 4.60 -12.30
CA LEU A 177 -11.52 3.52 -11.48
C LEU A 177 -12.56 2.97 -10.52
N ASP A 178 -12.46 1.68 -10.22
CA ASP A 178 -13.20 1.13 -9.08
C ASP A 178 -12.62 1.64 -7.74
N ARG A 179 -13.36 1.43 -6.65
CA ARG A 179 -12.94 1.90 -5.32
C ARG A 179 -11.56 1.39 -4.89
N ARG A 180 -11.21 0.16 -5.28
CA ARG A 180 -9.94 -0.48 -4.91
C ARG A 180 -8.78 0.11 -5.71
N GLU A 181 -8.98 0.30 -7.01
CA GLU A 181 -8.00 0.93 -7.90
C GLU A 181 -7.77 2.39 -7.53
N ALA A 182 -8.83 3.16 -7.23
CA ALA A 182 -8.73 4.53 -6.76
C ALA A 182 -7.95 4.63 -5.45
N ALA A 183 -8.28 3.80 -4.45
CA ALA A 183 -7.56 3.77 -3.18
C ALA A 183 -6.08 3.40 -3.36
N ARG A 184 -5.77 2.48 -4.28
CA ARG A 184 -4.39 2.13 -4.61
C ARG A 184 -3.66 3.31 -5.24
N LEU A 185 -4.26 3.98 -6.23
CA LEU A 185 -3.67 5.16 -6.86
C LEU A 185 -3.40 6.27 -5.84
N GLU A 186 -4.31 6.52 -4.90
CA GLU A 186 -4.12 7.48 -3.82
C GLU A 186 -2.94 7.11 -2.89
N ILE A 187 -2.72 5.82 -2.62
CA ILE A 187 -1.56 5.35 -1.86
C ILE A 187 -0.26 5.65 -2.62
N LEU A 188 -0.19 5.33 -3.91
CA LEU A 188 0.98 5.60 -4.75
C LEU A 188 1.27 7.10 -4.84
N ALA A 189 0.24 7.91 -5.07
CA ALA A 189 0.35 9.36 -5.14
C ALA A 189 0.90 9.95 -3.82
N ARG A 190 0.38 9.50 -2.66
CA ARG A 190 0.86 9.94 -1.35
C ARG A 190 2.31 9.52 -1.10
N LEU A 191 2.67 8.28 -1.45
CA LEU A 191 4.05 7.79 -1.31
C LEU A 191 5.02 8.62 -2.15
N ARG A 192 4.72 8.80 -3.44
CA ARG A 192 5.51 9.66 -4.34
C ARG A 192 5.66 11.06 -3.79
N ASN A 193 4.56 11.68 -3.33
CA ASN A 193 4.57 13.06 -2.83
C ASN A 193 5.49 13.22 -1.62
N ARG A 194 5.41 12.32 -0.64
CA ARG A 194 6.28 12.36 0.55
C ARG A 194 7.76 12.26 0.18
N LEU A 195 8.08 11.31 -0.69
CA LEU A 195 9.45 11.10 -1.16
C LEU A 195 9.97 12.31 -1.97
N ALA A 196 9.14 12.92 -2.83
CA ALA A 196 9.51 14.16 -3.52
C ALA A 196 9.80 15.31 -2.54
N HIS A 197 9.03 15.38 -1.44
CA HIS A 197 9.23 16.34 -0.36
C HIS A 197 10.28 15.93 0.68
N ARG A 198 11.19 15.03 0.33
CA ARG A 198 12.34 14.66 1.19
C ARG A 198 11.94 13.97 2.51
N GLN A 199 10.77 13.35 2.55
CA GLN A 199 10.24 12.66 3.71
C GLN A 199 10.16 11.15 3.46
N PRO A 200 10.46 10.31 4.47
CA PRO A 200 10.18 8.89 4.39
C PRO A 200 8.70 8.63 4.08
N GLY A 201 8.45 7.60 3.27
CA GLY A 201 7.12 7.07 3.01
C GLY A 201 6.46 6.59 4.30
N ALA A 202 5.13 6.71 4.37
CA ALA A 202 4.38 6.16 5.49
C ALA A 202 4.41 4.62 5.45
N PRO A 203 4.50 3.91 6.59
CA PRO A 203 4.66 2.45 6.61
C PRO A 203 3.59 1.70 5.81
N GLU A 204 2.32 2.11 5.93
CA GLU A 204 1.20 1.50 5.23
C GLU A 204 1.28 1.67 3.70
N ALA A 205 1.84 2.79 3.24
CA ALA A 205 2.04 3.05 1.82
C ALA A 205 3.21 2.23 1.26
N CYS A 206 4.30 2.13 2.02
CA CYS A 206 5.44 1.28 1.68
C CYS A 206 5.02 -0.19 1.62
N LEU A 207 4.28 -0.66 2.63
CA LEU A 207 3.78 -2.03 2.68
C LEU A 207 2.86 -2.35 1.49
N SER A 208 2.00 -1.41 1.11
CA SER A 208 1.10 -1.58 -0.03
C SER A 208 1.85 -1.77 -1.36
N LEU A 209 3.01 -1.13 -1.51
CA LEU A 209 3.87 -1.28 -2.70
C LEU A 209 4.65 -2.60 -2.65
N LEU A 210 5.24 -2.93 -1.49
CA LEU A 210 6.02 -4.15 -1.25
C LEU A 210 5.19 -5.43 -1.32
N ALA A 211 3.90 -5.36 -0.97
CA ALA A 211 2.99 -6.50 -1.00
C ALA A 211 2.69 -7.03 -2.41
N GLY A 212 3.32 -6.47 -3.45
CA GLY A 212 3.27 -6.98 -4.81
C GLY A 212 1.94 -6.69 -5.48
N SER A 213 2.02 -6.23 -6.72
CA SER A 213 0.86 -5.99 -7.58
C SER A 213 1.13 -6.55 -8.96
N THR A 214 0.85 -7.85 -9.10
CA THR A 214 0.36 -8.39 -10.37
C THR A 214 -1.15 -8.50 -10.27
#